data_AF-A0A6S6SH43-F1
#
_entry.id   AF-A0A6S6SH43-F1
#
_cell.length_a   1.000
_cell.length_b   1.000
_cell.length_c   1.000
_cell.angle_alpha   90.00
_cell.angle_beta   90.00
_cell.angle_gamma   90.00
#
_symmetry.space_group_name_H-M   'P 1'
#
loop_
_entity.id
_entity.type
_entity.pdbx_description
1 polymer ?
#
loop_
_entity_poly.entity_id
_entity_poly.type
_entity_poly.pdbx_seq_one_letter_code
_entity_poly.pdbx_strand_id
1 'polypeptide(L)'
;MKIKFVLLVVLGFAMGSYADCSKDEILKLLDKGYSKSEVDGICGESEKKKALKWITPSKSVCVGNGGKIVDGSCEAKWSDAKKTCNVSGGKLATKSEFIKVIIDCGGKINTNNLSNSFYYSCFKNKGFISNHYWSSSPSSVNHEHALTVNLENANWTHANKALNRYVRCINID
;
A
#
# COMPACT_ATOMS: atom_id res chain seq x y z
N MET A 1 -23.79 -39.61 18.80
CA MET A 1 -22.86 -39.78 17.66
C MET A 1 -23.22 -38.71 16.62
N LYS A 2 -22.47 -37.59 16.57
CA LYS A 2 -22.72 -36.48 15.62
C LYS A 2 -21.54 -36.43 14.66
N ILE A 3 -21.78 -36.87 13.43
CA ILE A 3 -20.79 -36.92 12.34
C ILE A 3 -20.55 -35.49 11.87
N LYS A 4 -19.33 -34.99 12.05
CA LYS A 4 -18.87 -33.70 11.51
C LYS A 4 -18.61 -33.88 10.01
N PHE A 5 -19.36 -33.17 9.19
CA PHE A 5 -19.10 -33.00 7.76
C PHE A 5 -17.79 -32.22 7.59
N VAL A 6 -16.71 -32.94 7.29
CA VAL A 6 -15.48 -32.36 6.75
C VAL A 6 -15.70 -32.22 5.26
N LEU A 7 -16.06 -31.01 4.83
CA LEU A 7 -16.13 -30.68 3.41
C LEU A 7 -14.70 -30.50 2.89
N LEU A 8 -14.11 -31.61 2.46
CA LEU A 8 -12.85 -31.67 1.70
C LEU A 8 -13.13 -31.10 0.30
N VAL A 9 -13.03 -29.78 0.16
CA VAL A 9 -12.96 -29.15 -1.16
C VAL A 9 -11.53 -29.34 -1.68
N VAL A 10 -11.33 -30.45 -2.39
CA VAL A 10 -10.17 -30.67 -3.23
C VAL A 10 -10.34 -29.81 -4.48
N LEU A 11 -10.05 -28.52 -4.35
CA LEU A 11 -9.83 -27.67 -5.51
C LEU A 11 -8.41 -27.97 -6.01
N GLY A 12 -8.34 -28.66 -7.15
CA GLY A 12 -7.13 -28.81 -7.93
C GLY A 12 -6.65 -27.43 -8.36
N PHE A 13 -5.80 -26.81 -7.54
CA PHE A 13 -5.02 -25.68 -7.96
C PHE A 13 -3.97 -26.21 -8.94
N ALA A 14 -4.14 -25.90 -10.21
CA ALA A 14 -3.01 -25.75 -11.12
C ALA A 14 -2.14 -24.63 -10.50
N MET A 15 -1.23 -25.04 -9.61
CA MET A 15 -0.29 -24.14 -8.96
C MET A 15 0.74 -23.76 -10.02
N GLY A 16 0.49 -22.64 -10.71
CA GLY A 16 1.59 -21.85 -11.24
C GLY A 16 2.57 -21.64 -10.08
N SER A 17 3.84 -21.93 -10.32
CA SER A 17 4.89 -21.90 -9.30
C SER A 17 4.96 -20.53 -8.63
N TYR A 18 4.38 -20.40 -7.42
CA TYR A 18 4.59 -19.28 -6.52
C TYR A 18 6.01 -19.37 -5.99
N ALA A 19 6.97 -18.81 -6.73
CA ALA A 19 8.39 -18.96 -6.43
C ALA A 19 8.81 -18.23 -5.12
N ASP A 20 7.99 -17.30 -4.61
CA ASP A 20 8.35 -16.40 -3.50
C ASP A 20 7.76 -16.77 -2.13
N CYS A 21 6.67 -17.54 -2.07
CA CYS A 21 6.03 -17.92 -0.81
C CYS A 21 5.89 -19.43 -0.69
N SER A 22 6.19 -19.96 0.50
CA SER A 22 5.79 -21.30 0.87
C SER A 22 4.26 -21.42 0.93
N LYS A 23 3.76 -22.65 0.77
CA LYS A 23 2.33 -22.96 0.91
C LYS A 23 1.77 -22.48 2.25
N ASP A 24 2.56 -22.54 3.32
CA ASP A 24 2.16 -22.10 4.65
C ASP A 24 2.05 -20.58 4.78
N GLU A 25 2.88 -19.82 4.06
CA GLU A 25 2.79 -18.36 4.01
C GLU A 25 1.55 -17.89 3.25
N ILE A 26 1.23 -18.55 2.14
CA ILE A 26 -0.01 -18.31 1.38
C ILE A 26 -1.23 -18.54 2.27
N LEU A 27 -1.27 -19.67 2.99
CA LEU A 27 -2.37 -19.99 3.91
C LEU A 27 -2.49 -18.96 5.04
N LYS A 28 -1.37 -18.54 5.64
CA LYS A 28 -1.38 -17.48 6.67
C LYS A 28 -1.89 -16.14 6.15
N LEU A 29 -1.67 -15.80 4.88
CA LEU A 29 -2.21 -14.57 4.30
C LEU A 29 -3.71 -14.70 4.03
N LEU A 30 -4.16 -15.84 3.51
CA LEU A 30 -5.60 -16.10 3.32
C LEU A 30 -6.36 -16.10 4.65
N ASP A 31 -5.82 -16.73 5.70
CA ASP A 31 -6.41 -16.73 7.05
C ASP A 31 -6.47 -15.33 7.67
N LYS A 32 -5.57 -14.43 7.25
CA LYS A 32 -5.60 -13.01 7.63
C LYS A 32 -6.60 -12.18 6.82
N GLY A 33 -7.38 -12.81 5.94
CA GLY A 33 -8.43 -12.18 5.15
C GLY A 33 -7.96 -11.50 3.86
N TYR A 34 -6.75 -11.82 3.38
CA TYR A 34 -6.29 -11.34 2.08
C TYR A 34 -7.02 -12.09 0.95
N SER A 35 -7.43 -11.35 -0.07
CA SER A 35 -7.98 -11.96 -1.29
C SER A 35 -6.90 -12.69 -2.08
N LYS A 36 -7.29 -13.67 -2.88
CA LYS A 36 -6.37 -14.41 -3.75
C LYS A 36 -5.50 -13.47 -4.62
N SER A 37 -6.08 -12.44 -5.22
CA SER A 37 -5.33 -11.44 -6.00
C SER A 37 -4.32 -10.63 -5.19
N GLU A 38 -4.59 -10.38 -3.90
CA GLU A 38 -3.61 -9.73 -3.00
C GLU A 38 -2.48 -10.69 -2.66
N VAL A 39 -2.79 -11.97 -2.41
CA VAL A 39 -1.79 -13.00 -2.16
C VAL A 39 -0.92 -13.24 -3.40
N ASP A 40 -1.51 -13.28 -4.58
CA ASP A 40 -0.79 -13.42 -5.85
C ASP A 40 0.13 -12.21 -6.10
N GLY A 41 -0.24 -11.00 -5.67
CA GLY A 41 0.65 -9.83 -5.73
C GLY A 41 1.79 -9.85 -4.69
N ILE A 42 1.62 -10.58 -3.59
CA ILE A 42 2.65 -10.75 -2.55
C ILE A 42 3.61 -11.89 -2.92
N CYS A 43 3.06 -13.00 -3.42
CA CYS A 43 3.70 -14.31 -3.58
C CYS A 43 3.92 -14.75 -5.04
N GLY A 44 3.37 -14.02 -6.02
CA GLY A 44 3.41 -14.36 -7.43
C GLY A 44 4.55 -13.65 -8.19
N GLU A 45 5.23 -14.47 -9.00
CA GLU A 45 6.23 -14.20 -10.04
C GLU A 45 7.59 -13.62 -9.64
N SER A 46 8.59 -14.52 -9.67
CA SER A 46 10.03 -14.29 -9.56
C SER A 46 10.66 -13.72 -10.84
N GLU A 47 10.02 -12.74 -11.48
CA GLU A 47 10.75 -11.86 -12.40
C GLU A 47 11.29 -10.70 -11.58
N LYS A 48 12.55 -10.81 -11.11
CA LYS A 48 13.35 -9.77 -10.43
C LYS A 48 12.48 -8.65 -9.84
N LYS A 49 11.83 -8.91 -8.70
CA LYS A 49 10.86 -8.00 -8.03
C LYS A 49 11.36 -6.55 -8.13
N LYS A 50 10.92 -5.82 -9.16
CA LYS A 50 11.41 -4.46 -9.41
C LYS A 50 10.96 -3.65 -8.20
N ALA A 51 11.92 -3.19 -7.41
CA ALA A 51 11.61 -2.41 -6.23
C ALA A 51 10.76 -1.22 -6.66
N LEU A 52 9.64 -0.99 -5.98
CA LEU A 52 8.77 0.14 -6.28
C LEU A 52 9.61 1.43 -6.18
N LYS A 53 9.71 2.14 -7.30
CA LYS A 53 10.42 3.42 -7.35
C LYS A 53 9.45 4.52 -6.93
N TRP A 54 9.65 5.02 -5.71
CA TRP A 54 8.83 6.07 -5.12
C TRP A 54 9.27 7.45 -5.59
N ILE A 55 8.33 8.28 -6.02
CA ILE A 55 8.56 9.64 -6.53
C ILE A 55 8.06 10.67 -5.51
N THR A 56 8.91 11.67 -5.22
CA THR A 56 8.52 12.88 -4.48
C THR A 56 8.09 13.88 -5.53
N PRO A 57 6.82 14.33 -5.55
CA PRO A 57 6.45 15.45 -6.40
C PRO A 57 7.34 16.64 -6.08
N SER A 58 7.86 17.31 -7.11
CA SER A 58 8.61 18.55 -6.91
C SER A 58 7.69 19.63 -6.35
N LYS A 59 8.28 20.68 -5.75
CA LYS A 59 7.52 21.83 -5.26
C LYS A 59 6.64 22.46 -6.36
N SER A 60 7.19 22.64 -7.56
CA SER A 60 6.45 23.21 -8.69
C SER A 60 5.29 22.33 -9.13
N VAL A 61 5.49 21.01 -9.22
CA VAL A 61 4.42 20.07 -9.61
C VAL A 61 3.33 20.00 -8.53
N CYS A 62 3.70 19.98 -7.25
CA CYS A 62 2.74 19.97 -6.15
C CYS A 62 1.86 21.22 -6.14
N VAL A 63 2.48 22.41 -6.09
CA VAL A 63 1.76 23.68 -6.00
C VAL A 63 0.96 23.97 -7.27
N GLY A 64 1.55 23.70 -8.44
CA GLY A 64 0.87 23.87 -9.74
C GLY A 64 -0.36 22.97 -9.94
N ASN A 65 -0.53 21.94 -9.10
CA ASN A 65 -1.66 21.01 -9.16
C ASN A 65 -2.57 21.07 -7.94
N GLY A 66 -2.59 22.18 -7.19
CA GLY A 66 -3.53 22.40 -6.09
C GLY A 66 -3.07 21.86 -4.73
N GLY A 67 -1.86 21.30 -4.67
CA GLY A 67 -1.21 20.93 -3.41
C GLY A 67 -0.48 22.09 -2.74
N LYS A 68 0.08 21.81 -1.57
CA LYS A 68 0.95 22.70 -0.78
C LYS A 68 2.14 21.92 -0.27
N ILE A 69 3.24 22.61 0.02
CA ILE A 69 4.41 22.00 0.66
C ILE A 69 4.30 22.15 2.17
N VAL A 70 4.36 21.02 2.87
CA VAL A 70 4.40 20.91 4.34
C VAL A 70 5.58 20.03 4.69
N ASP A 71 6.46 20.53 5.56
CA ASP A 71 7.69 19.85 5.99
C ASP A 71 8.58 19.33 4.85
N GLY A 72 8.56 20.02 3.71
CA GLY A 72 9.33 19.64 2.53
C GLY A 72 8.68 18.56 1.64
N SER A 73 7.45 18.13 1.93
CA SER A 73 6.68 17.20 1.08
C SER A 73 5.34 17.78 0.63
N CYS A 74 4.77 17.17 -0.39
CA CYS A 74 3.50 17.59 -0.97
C CYS A 74 2.33 17.06 -0.14
N GLU A 75 1.44 17.96 0.29
CA GLU A 75 0.09 17.62 0.71
C GLU A 75 -0.92 18.14 -0.30
N ALA A 76 -1.96 17.35 -0.59
CA ALA A 76 -3.04 17.77 -1.48
C ALA A 76 -4.36 17.08 -1.12
N LYS A 77 -5.46 17.60 -1.68
CA LYS A 77 -6.75 16.89 -1.74
C LYS A 77 -6.62 15.64 -2.60
N TRP A 78 -7.52 14.68 -2.43
CA TRP A 78 -7.38 13.38 -3.09
C TRP A 78 -7.38 13.45 -4.63
N SER A 79 -8.22 14.30 -5.23
CA SER A 79 -8.23 14.53 -6.69
C SER A 79 -6.89 15.10 -7.18
N ASP A 80 -6.39 16.08 -6.44
CA ASP A 80 -5.19 16.84 -6.76
C ASP A 80 -3.93 16.00 -6.55
N ALA A 81 -3.94 15.10 -5.56
CA ALA A 81 -2.90 14.10 -5.34
C ALA A 81 -2.77 13.16 -6.54
N LYS A 82 -3.89 12.67 -7.10
CA LYS A 82 -3.87 11.84 -8.32
C LYS A 82 -3.30 12.60 -9.51
N LYS A 83 -3.74 13.84 -9.71
CA LYS A 83 -3.24 14.72 -10.78
C LYS A 83 -1.73 14.98 -10.63
N THR A 84 -1.30 15.32 -9.42
CA THR A 84 0.09 15.55 -9.05
C THR A 84 0.97 14.34 -9.40
N CYS A 85 0.52 13.13 -9.04
CA CYS A 85 1.28 11.93 -9.39
C CYS A 85 1.36 11.67 -10.89
N ASN A 86 0.26 11.86 -11.62
CA ASN A 86 0.24 11.71 -13.07
C ASN A 86 1.26 12.66 -13.75
N VAL A 87 1.23 13.94 -13.39
CA VAL A 87 2.18 14.94 -13.91
C VAL A 87 3.63 14.66 -13.47
N SER A 88 3.82 13.98 -12.34
CA SER A 88 5.14 13.56 -11.87
C SER A 88 5.69 12.33 -12.60
N GLY A 89 5.01 11.82 -13.64
CA GLY A 89 5.40 10.60 -14.35
C GLY A 89 5.10 9.32 -13.56
N GLY A 90 4.06 9.33 -12.74
CA GLY A 90 3.71 8.20 -11.89
C GLY A 90 2.22 8.08 -11.59
N LYS A 91 1.88 7.22 -10.64
CA LYS A 91 0.52 7.07 -10.11
C LYS A 91 0.49 7.19 -8.60
N LEU A 92 -0.67 7.56 -8.08
CA LEU A 92 -0.92 7.48 -6.64
C LEU A 92 -0.94 6.00 -6.22
N ALA A 93 -0.18 5.68 -5.17
CA ALA A 93 0.00 4.32 -4.72
C ALA A 93 -1.30 3.66 -4.26
N THR A 94 -1.42 2.35 -4.48
CA THR A 94 -2.54 1.52 -4.05
C THR A 94 -2.28 0.91 -2.67
N LYS A 95 -3.33 0.32 -2.09
CA LYS A 95 -3.25 -0.44 -0.84
C LYS A 95 -2.15 -1.52 -0.88
N SER A 96 -2.12 -2.33 -1.93
CA SER A 96 -1.15 -3.43 -2.09
C SER A 96 0.29 -2.91 -2.16
N GLU A 97 0.53 -1.80 -2.87
CA GLU A 97 1.87 -1.21 -3.00
C GLU A 97 2.39 -0.63 -1.68
N PHE A 98 1.51 -0.04 -0.87
CA PHE A 98 1.84 0.37 0.48
C PHE A 98 2.13 -0.83 1.40
N ILE A 99 1.32 -1.89 1.32
CA ILE A 99 1.57 -3.13 2.09
C ILE A 99 2.94 -3.71 1.75
N LYS A 100 3.29 -3.74 0.46
CA LYS A 100 4.59 -4.22 0.00
C LYS A 100 5.73 -3.42 0.62
N VAL A 101 5.69 -2.08 0.56
CA VAL A 101 6.77 -1.27 1.17
C VAL A 101 6.82 -1.39 2.70
N ILE A 102 5.68 -1.58 3.36
CA ILE A 102 5.63 -1.83 4.81
C ILE A 102 6.37 -3.13 5.14
N ILE A 103 6.07 -4.21 4.43
CA ILE A 103 6.68 -5.52 4.62
C ILE A 103 8.17 -5.48 4.25
N ASP A 104 8.53 -4.85 3.12
CA ASP A 104 9.92 -4.70 2.67
C ASP A 104 10.78 -3.94 3.70
N CYS A 105 10.18 -3.03 4.47
CA CYS A 105 10.83 -2.32 5.56
C CYS A 105 10.78 -3.08 6.91
N GLY A 106 10.37 -4.34 6.94
CA GLY A 106 10.28 -5.16 8.16
C GLY A 106 9.12 -4.77 9.08
N GLY A 107 8.15 -4.02 8.58
CA GLY A 107 6.95 -3.62 9.30
C GLY A 107 5.87 -4.70 9.32
N LYS A 108 4.97 -4.60 10.29
CA LYS A 108 3.80 -5.47 10.42
C LYS A 108 2.52 -4.65 10.29
N ILE A 109 1.60 -5.12 9.45
CA ILE A 109 0.28 -4.51 9.25
C ILE A 109 -0.52 -4.52 10.56
N ASN A 110 -1.29 -3.46 10.82
CA ASN A 110 -2.11 -3.27 12.02
C ASN A 110 -1.32 -3.41 13.33
N THR A 111 -0.04 -3.04 13.31
CA THR A 111 0.85 -3.07 14.47
C THR A 111 1.53 -1.72 14.58
N ASN A 112 1.76 -1.24 15.81
CA ASN A 112 2.61 -0.06 16.01
C ASN A 112 4.05 -0.42 15.62
N ASN A 113 4.56 0.21 14.56
CA ASN A 113 5.91 0.01 14.06
C ASN A 113 6.90 1.08 14.54
N LEU A 114 6.48 2.04 15.37
CA LEU A 114 7.33 3.16 15.84
C LEU A 114 8.54 2.72 16.66
N SER A 115 8.42 1.62 17.41
CA SER A 115 9.54 1.09 18.19
C SER A 115 10.59 0.39 17.32
N ASN A 116 10.30 0.16 16.03
CA ASN A 116 11.22 -0.45 15.08
C ASN A 116 12.02 0.65 14.36
N SER A 117 13.23 0.92 14.85
CA SER A 117 14.14 1.93 14.27
C SER A 117 14.55 1.62 12.83
N PHE A 118 14.66 0.33 12.47
CA PHE A 118 14.95 -0.12 11.10
C PHE A 118 13.79 0.23 10.16
N TYR A 119 12.57 -0.08 10.56
CA TYR A 119 11.36 0.25 9.81
C TYR A 119 11.29 1.74 9.50
N TYR A 120 11.44 2.57 10.53
CA TYR A 120 11.34 4.02 10.37
C TYR A 120 12.45 4.59 9.46
N SER A 121 13.69 4.10 9.62
CA SER A 121 14.81 4.49 8.77
C SER A 121 14.61 4.08 7.31
N CYS A 122 14.08 2.87 7.08
CA CYS A 122 13.77 2.36 5.74
C CYS A 122 12.72 3.23 5.03
N PHE A 123 11.65 3.64 5.72
CA PHE A 123 10.63 4.54 5.16
C PHE A 123 11.20 5.92 4.81
N LYS A 124 12.01 6.50 5.69
CA LYS A 124 12.70 7.77 5.41
C LYS A 124 13.58 7.68 4.16
N ASN A 125 14.34 6.59 4.01
CA ASN A 125 15.18 6.36 2.84
C ASN A 125 14.38 6.21 1.54
N LYS A 126 13.11 5.80 1.62
CA LYS A 126 12.17 5.76 0.48
C LYS A 126 11.42 7.09 0.26
N GLY A 127 11.73 8.13 1.04
CA GLY A 127 11.19 9.49 0.88
C GLY A 127 9.86 9.73 1.61
N PHE A 128 9.50 8.87 2.56
CA PHE A 128 8.35 9.10 3.43
C PHE A 128 8.77 9.93 4.65
N ILE A 129 8.11 11.07 4.85
CA ILE A 129 8.46 12.02 5.94
C ILE A 129 7.36 12.18 6.99
N SER A 130 6.14 11.76 6.69
CA SER A 130 4.97 11.77 7.58
C SER A 130 4.35 10.38 7.70
N ASN A 131 3.24 10.26 8.42
CA ASN A 131 2.54 9.01 8.69
C ASN A 131 1.32 8.81 7.80
N HIS A 132 0.69 9.87 7.27
CA HIS A 132 -0.60 9.76 6.58
C HIS A 132 -0.53 10.08 5.08
N TYR A 133 -0.75 9.07 4.24
CA TYR A 133 -0.72 9.23 2.77
C TYR A 133 -2.03 8.82 2.13
N TRP A 134 -2.36 9.51 1.04
CA TRP A 134 -3.45 9.10 0.16
C TRP A 134 -3.14 7.78 -0.55
N SER A 135 -4.17 6.95 -0.73
CA SER A 135 -4.17 5.79 -1.60
C SER A 135 -5.14 5.99 -2.77
N SER A 136 -4.81 5.40 -3.93
CA SER A 136 -5.71 5.32 -5.08
C SER A 136 -6.77 4.22 -4.94
N SER A 137 -6.62 3.33 -3.95
CA SER A 137 -7.60 2.26 -3.70
C SER A 137 -8.98 2.82 -3.34
N PRO A 138 -10.06 2.12 -3.76
CA PRO A 138 -11.42 2.56 -3.50
C PRO A 138 -11.72 2.61 -2.00
N SER A 139 -12.56 3.57 -1.59
CA SER A 139 -13.15 3.58 -0.25
C SER A 139 -14.42 2.75 -0.24
N SER A 140 -14.63 1.99 0.83
CA SER A 140 -15.86 1.23 1.08
C SER A 140 -16.95 2.04 1.80
N VAL A 141 -16.66 3.28 2.22
CA VAL A 141 -17.57 4.08 3.07
C VAL A 141 -18.61 4.81 2.20
N ASN A 142 -18.16 5.74 1.36
CA ASN A 142 -19.00 6.46 0.40
C ASN A 142 -18.13 7.20 -0.64
N HIS A 143 -18.77 7.93 -1.55
CA HIS A 143 -18.10 8.65 -2.63
C HIS A 143 -17.30 9.89 -2.18
N GLU A 144 -17.52 10.40 -0.97
CA GLU A 144 -16.81 11.56 -0.41
C GLU A 144 -15.49 11.18 0.26
N HIS A 145 -15.28 9.90 0.54
CA HIS A 145 -14.10 9.40 1.26
C HIS A 145 -13.13 8.68 0.33
N ALA A 146 -11.86 8.75 0.68
CA ALA A 146 -10.80 7.96 0.07
C ALA A 146 -10.00 7.21 1.14
N LEU A 147 -9.34 6.14 0.71
CA LEU A 147 -8.51 5.35 1.59
C LEU A 147 -7.18 6.08 1.87
N THR A 148 -6.76 6.08 3.13
CA THR A 148 -5.43 6.55 3.57
C THR A 148 -4.72 5.46 4.33
N VAL A 149 -3.39 5.45 4.23
CA VAL A 149 -2.54 4.63 5.11
C VAL A 149 -2.03 5.50 6.25
N ASN A 150 -2.05 4.96 7.47
CA ASN A 150 -1.22 5.43 8.56
C ASN A 150 0.00 4.49 8.68
N LEU A 151 1.17 4.97 8.28
CA LEU A 151 2.42 4.20 8.30
C LEU A 151 2.94 3.94 9.72
N GLU A 152 2.50 4.71 10.72
CA GLU A 152 2.88 4.50 12.12
C GLU A 152 2.39 3.14 12.62
N ASN A 153 1.10 2.87 12.37
CA ASN A 153 0.40 1.68 12.81
C ASN A 153 0.18 0.67 11.69
N ALA A 154 0.74 0.95 10.50
CA ALA A 154 0.52 0.22 9.26
C ALA A 154 -0.95 -0.16 9.07
N ASN A 155 -1.84 0.80 9.34
CA ASN A 155 -3.28 0.60 9.32
C ASN A 155 -3.96 1.48 8.28
N TRP A 156 -5.22 1.17 8.00
CA TRP A 156 -5.99 1.79 6.94
C TRP A 156 -7.15 2.58 7.55
N THR A 157 -7.30 3.82 7.09
CA THR A 157 -8.38 4.70 7.53
C THR A 157 -9.06 5.34 6.33
N HIS A 158 -10.25 5.88 6.55
CA HIS A 158 -10.98 6.64 5.54
C HIS A 158 -10.92 8.12 5.91
N ALA A 159 -10.61 8.96 4.93
CA ALA A 159 -10.59 10.40 5.11
C ALA A 159 -11.43 11.07 4.03
N ASN A 160 -12.10 12.17 4.40
CA ASN A 160 -12.83 13.00 3.46
C ASN A 160 -11.86 13.52 2.38
N LYS A 161 -12.23 13.38 1.10
CA LYS A 161 -11.40 13.73 -0.06
C LYS A 161 -11.02 15.21 -0.12
N ALA A 162 -11.73 16.08 0.59
CA ALA A 162 -11.45 17.52 0.70
C ALA A 162 -10.32 17.85 1.68
N LEU A 163 -9.89 16.89 2.51
CA LEU A 163 -8.74 17.08 3.40
C LEU A 163 -7.43 17.00 2.64
N ASN A 164 -6.41 17.67 3.17
CA ASN A 164 -5.04 17.51 2.71
C ASN A 164 -4.39 16.31 3.41
N ARG A 165 -3.70 15.48 2.62
CA ARG A 165 -2.82 14.40 3.09
C ARG A 165 -1.58 14.35 2.23
N TYR A 166 -0.54 13.71 2.75
CA TYR A 166 0.72 13.59 2.03
C TYR A 166 0.56 12.77 0.76
N VAL A 167 1.28 13.20 -0.27
CA VAL A 167 1.25 12.60 -1.59
C VAL A 167 2.57 11.86 -1.82
N ARG A 168 2.44 10.58 -2.14
CA ARG A 168 3.56 9.75 -2.58
C ARG A 168 3.16 9.02 -3.86
N CYS A 169 4.03 9.11 -4.85
CA CYS A 169 3.75 8.56 -6.16
C CYS A 169 4.66 7.35 -6.42
N ILE A 170 4.20 6.44 -7.28
CA ILE A 170 4.96 5.30 -7.76
C ILE A 170 5.23 5.50 -9.24
N ASN A 171 6.48 5.32 -9.64
CA ASN A 171 6.87 5.32 -11.05
C ASN A 171 6.23 4.11 -11.75
N ILE A 172 5.66 4.34 -12.93
CA ILE A 172 4.99 3.30 -13.74
C ILE A 172 5.95 2.68 -14.78
N ASP A 173 7.13 3.28 -14.99
CA ASP A 173 8.18 2.81 -15.92
C ASP A 173 9.03 1.67 -15.34
#